data_AF-A0A7M5XAI3-F1
#
_entry.id   AF-A0A7M5XAI3-F1
#
_cell.length_a   1.000
_cell.length_b   1.000
_cell.length_c   1.000
_cell.angle_alpha   90.00
_cell.angle_beta   90.00
_cell.angle_gamma   90.00
#
_symmetry.space_group_name_H-M   'P 1'
#
loop_
_entity.id
_entity.type
_entity.pdbx_description
1 polymer ?
#
loop_
_entity_poly.entity_id
_entity_poly.type
_entity_poly.pdbx_seq_one_letter_code
_entity_poly.pdbx_strand_id
1 'polypeptide(L)'
;MSSATKRRSTKNLQGSQTSLTRQDEMELQNKSRPQSSASRKAWDQDGPGQDDVDFSPRNQHALDLPSGMAAEPYSMQSQITHDVRADAKNEPVDCFTRFKKGVRGLWRTRLTESNKEDDREFQVKTTLRELIIYVAFIVILCILTFGMTHSTMYYFTKVMKDLFVTNTGFDSYTTMKDFWTFADDGLMNGLYWEEYYNGKPITNNDEKGYIYFENKLLGRPRLRQVRVRNDSCTVPDDFKKEIKECYAPYSESVEDKRAFRVMNGSAWEYSTEDELNGRGFRGRVTTYGGGGFTKLLAGEKAPSKDIIAELKANLWLDRGTRAVFIDFTVYNANINLFCIVTLLLEYPATGGCIPYYKFRTLKLLRYVTPMDQFVFACECIFVLFLLYYAIEEVIEIHKHKLEYFKDFWNIVDILVVLMGIVCVAFNVYRTMEVGNLLQDLLDHQDKYANFDTLGYWQETFNDFIAVAVFVGLR
;
A
#
# COMPACT_ATOMS: atom_id res chain seq x y z
N MET A 1 0.68 65.23 43.74
CA MET A 1 -0.32 66.27 43.43
C MET A 1 -0.30 66.53 41.94
N SER A 2 -1.49 66.63 41.36
CA SER A 2 -1.87 66.77 39.95
C SER A 2 -1.13 67.89 39.19
N SER A 3 -0.84 67.69 37.90
CA SER A 3 -1.61 68.35 36.81
C SER A 3 -0.97 68.25 35.41
N ALA A 4 -1.84 67.87 34.48
CA ALA A 4 -1.89 67.95 33.01
C ALA A 4 -0.91 68.85 32.22
N THR A 5 -0.56 68.45 30.97
CA THR A 5 -1.12 69.02 29.70
C THR A 5 -0.33 68.70 28.39
N LYS A 6 -1.06 68.25 27.36
CA LYS A 6 -0.89 68.33 25.87
C LYS A 6 0.38 67.84 25.14
N ARG A 7 0.15 67.00 24.11
CA ARG A 7 0.51 67.12 22.64
C ARG A 7 0.41 65.71 22.02
N ARG A 8 0.12 65.44 20.75
CA ARG A 8 -0.26 66.13 19.51
C ARG A 8 -0.67 65.01 18.52
N SER A 9 -1.61 65.28 17.63
CA SER A 9 -2.05 64.38 16.55
C SER A 9 -0.99 64.19 15.47
N THR A 10 -0.76 62.93 15.05
CA THR A 10 -0.21 62.56 13.73
C THR A 10 -0.79 61.21 13.31
N LYS A 11 -1.45 61.20 12.16
CA LYS A 11 -1.91 60.03 11.41
C LYS A 11 -0.71 59.18 10.98
N ASN A 12 -0.80 57.85 11.06
CA ASN A 12 -0.30 56.92 10.04
C ASN A 12 -0.82 55.49 10.29
N LEU A 13 -1.48 54.97 9.24
CA LEU A 13 -1.79 53.58 8.86
C LEU A 13 -2.03 52.54 9.98
N GLN A 14 -3.32 52.28 10.26
CA GLN A 14 -3.80 51.01 10.79
C GLN A 14 -3.89 49.99 9.64
N GLY A 15 -2.93 49.07 9.57
CA GLY A 15 -3.13 47.76 8.95
C GLY A 15 -3.87 46.89 9.95
N SER A 16 -5.18 46.72 9.76
CA SER A 16 -6.01 45.84 10.57
C SER A 16 -5.66 44.38 10.27
N GLN A 17 -5.13 43.69 11.27
CA GLN A 17 -5.24 42.23 11.37
C GLN A 17 -6.66 41.93 11.83
N THR A 18 -7.54 41.56 10.90
CA THR A 18 -8.77 40.84 11.22
C THR A 18 -8.50 39.35 11.11
N SER A 19 -8.49 38.71 12.27
CA SER A 19 -8.64 37.28 12.50
C SER A 19 -9.87 36.74 11.78
N LEU A 20 -9.67 35.82 10.84
CA LEU A 20 -10.76 35.04 10.23
C LEU A 20 -11.16 33.92 11.19
N THR A 21 -12.36 34.03 11.73
CA THR A 21 -13.05 32.99 12.50
C THR A 21 -13.62 31.91 11.57
N ARG A 22 -13.56 30.66 12.04
CA ARG A 22 -13.91 29.38 11.40
C ARG A 22 -15.39 29.22 10.98
N GLN A 23 -16.14 30.31 10.90
CA GLN A 23 -17.56 30.33 10.48
C GLN A 23 -17.79 31.03 9.14
N ASP A 24 -16.82 31.80 8.63
CA ASP A 24 -16.93 32.46 7.31
C ASP A 24 -16.39 31.60 6.14
N GLU A 25 -15.70 30.49 6.41
CA GLU A 25 -15.33 29.50 5.39
C GLU A 25 -16.48 28.53 5.03
N MET A 26 -17.58 28.53 5.81
CA MET A 26 -18.73 27.66 5.57
C MET A 26 -19.82 28.28 4.67
N GLU A 27 -19.76 29.59 4.36
CA GLU A 27 -20.71 30.25 3.44
C GLU A 27 -20.18 30.48 2.02
N LEU A 28 -18.97 30.03 1.71
CA LEU A 28 -18.38 30.15 0.35
C LEU A 28 -18.33 28.83 -0.44
N GLN A 29 -18.94 27.76 0.06
CA GLN A 29 -19.06 26.46 -0.65
C GLN A 29 -20.50 26.08 -1.07
N ASN A 30 -21.48 26.99 -0.93
CA ASN A 30 -22.87 26.67 -1.24
C ASN A 30 -23.49 27.56 -2.33
N LYS A 31 -22.75 27.81 -3.42
CA LYS A 31 -23.28 28.60 -4.56
C LYS A 31 -22.65 28.24 -5.90
N SER A 32 -22.94 27.04 -6.43
CA SER A 32 -22.89 26.79 -7.89
C SER A 32 -23.42 25.38 -8.23
N ARG A 33 -24.74 25.24 -8.31
CA ARG A 33 -25.38 24.21 -9.13
C ARG A 33 -26.45 24.90 -9.99
N PRO A 34 -26.34 24.87 -11.33
CA PRO A 34 -27.49 25.10 -12.18
C PRO A 34 -28.11 23.77 -12.61
N GLN A 35 -29.41 23.63 -12.35
CA GLN A 35 -30.28 22.71 -13.08
C GLN A 35 -30.67 23.32 -14.44
N SER A 36 -30.69 22.44 -15.46
CA SER A 36 -31.50 22.43 -16.69
C SER A 36 -31.88 23.75 -17.41
N SER A 37 -31.53 23.84 -18.69
CA SER A 37 -32.32 24.49 -19.77
C SER A 37 -31.66 24.12 -21.12
N ALA A 38 -32.30 24.00 -22.28
CA ALA A 38 -33.69 23.91 -22.72
C ALA A 38 -33.63 23.36 -24.17
N SER A 39 -34.35 22.30 -24.51
CA SER A 39 -35.59 22.36 -25.31
C SER A 39 -35.73 23.62 -26.18
N ARG A 40 -35.62 23.44 -27.51
CA ARG A 40 -36.11 24.41 -28.50
C ARG A 40 -37.47 23.96 -29.01
N LYS A 41 -38.42 24.89 -28.94
CA LYS A 41 -39.78 24.85 -29.50
C LYS A 41 -39.78 25.02 -31.02
N ALA A 42 -40.69 24.30 -31.67
CA ALA A 42 -41.60 24.68 -32.75
C ALA A 42 -42.50 23.44 -32.91
N TRP A 43 -43.82 23.46 -32.72
CA TRP A 43 -44.83 24.18 -33.48
C TRP A 43 -46.07 24.48 -32.61
N ASP A 44 -46.72 25.60 -32.89
CA ASP A 44 -47.95 26.07 -32.28
C ASP A 44 -49.21 25.49 -32.96
N GLN A 45 -50.23 25.29 -32.10
CA GLN A 45 -51.66 25.61 -32.24
C GLN A 45 -52.72 24.73 -32.95
N ASP A 46 -53.83 24.64 -32.20
CA ASP A 46 -55.26 24.37 -32.50
C ASP A 46 -55.69 22.92 -32.83
N GLY A 47 -56.67 22.27 -32.19
CA GLY A 47 -57.76 22.63 -31.26
C GLY A 47 -58.50 21.33 -30.84
N PRO A 48 -59.59 21.38 -30.03
CA PRO A 48 -59.93 20.31 -29.08
C PRO A 48 -61.18 19.47 -29.41
N GLY A 49 -61.31 18.33 -28.70
CA GLY A 49 -62.55 17.60 -28.44
C GLY A 49 -62.94 16.55 -29.50
N GLN A 50 -63.61 15.45 -29.21
CA GLN A 50 -64.27 15.00 -27.99
C GLN A 50 -64.77 13.55 -28.24
N ASP A 51 -64.73 12.73 -27.19
CA ASP A 51 -65.60 11.59 -26.83
C ASP A 51 -65.63 10.25 -27.60
N ASP A 52 -65.45 9.21 -26.78
CA ASP A 52 -66.28 8.01 -26.62
C ASP A 52 -65.89 6.63 -27.18
N VAL A 53 -65.43 5.81 -26.22
CA VAL A 53 -65.81 4.44 -25.82
C VAL A 53 -66.01 3.32 -26.86
N ASP A 54 -65.26 2.24 -26.58
CA ASP A 54 -65.74 0.87 -26.32
C ASP A 54 -65.24 -0.27 -27.23
N PHE A 55 -64.99 -1.38 -26.54
CA PHE A 55 -64.42 -2.64 -26.94
C PHE A 55 -65.40 -3.50 -27.76
N SER A 56 -64.91 -3.92 -28.95
CA SER A 56 -65.11 -5.27 -29.55
C SER A 56 -66.53 -5.64 -30.06
N PRO A 57 -66.71 -6.80 -30.72
CA PRO A 57 -66.05 -7.28 -31.95
C PRO A 57 -67.08 -7.91 -32.95
N ARG A 58 -66.80 -8.01 -34.26
CA ARG A 58 -67.28 -9.15 -35.10
C ARG A 58 -66.85 -9.16 -36.57
N ASN A 59 -66.41 -10.34 -36.98
CA ASN A 59 -66.76 -11.12 -38.19
C ASN A 59 -66.96 -10.48 -39.57
N GLN A 60 -66.13 -10.98 -40.50
CA GLN A 60 -66.48 -11.67 -41.76
C GLN A 60 -67.67 -11.14 -42.59
N HIS A 61 -67.40 -10.74 -43.84
CA HIS A 61 -67.84 -11.46 -45.04
C HIS A 61 -67.22 -10.89 -46.32
N ALA A 62 -66.94 -11.79 -47.26
CA ALA A 62 -66.38 -11.57 -48.59
C ALA A 62 -67.36 -10.92 -49.57
N LEU A 63 -66.85 -10.22 -50.59
CA LEU A 63 -67.52 -9.92 -51.86
C LEU A 63 -66.50 -9.86 -53.01
N ASP A 64 -66.92 -10.43 -54.14
CA ASP A 64 -66.18 -10.87 -55.33
C ASP A 64 -65.84 -9.78 -56.38
N LEU A 65 -64.67 -9.94 -57.05
CA LEU A 65 -64.29 -9.91 -58.51
C LEU A 65 -65.06 -9.02 -59.54
N PRO A 66 -64.51 -8.63 -60.74
CA PRO A 66 -63.64 -9.49 -61.58
C PRO A 66 -62.61 -8.85 -62.58
N SER A 67 -61.74 -9.77 -63.08
CA SER A 67 -61.18 -9.97 -64.44
C SER A 67 -60.23 -8.97 -65.14
N GLY A 68 -59.07 -9.50 -65.53
CA GLY A 68 -58.20 -9.05 -66.63
C GLY A 68 -57.17 -10.12 -66.97
N MET A 69 -57.39 -10.85 -68.07
CA MET A 69 -56.63 -12.03 -68.53
C MET A 69 -55.27 -11.69 -69.16
N ALA A 70 -54.23 -12.53 -68.94
CA ALA A 70 -53.37 -13.13 -69.98
C ALA A 70 -52.26 -14.05 -69.41
N ALA A 71 -52.44 -15.36 -69.65
CA ALA A 71 -51.49 -16.44 -69.98
C ALA A 71 -50.12 -16.64 -69.27
N GLU A 72 -49.92 -17.87 -68.75
CA GLU A 72 -48.65 -18.51 -68.36
C GLU A 72 -47.74 -18.88 -69.58
N PRO A 73 -46.50 -19.38 -69.34
CA PRO A 73 -46.35 -20.83 -69.14
C PRO A 73 -45.46 -21.25 -67.95
N TYR A 74 -45.95 -22.30 -67.29
CA TYR A 74 -45.32 -23.17 -66.30
C TYR A 74 -44.02 -23.82 -66.79
N SER A 75 -43.00 -23.93 -65.94
CA SER A 75 -41.95 -24.96 -66.08
C SER A 75 -41.52 -25.54 -64.72
N MET A 76 -42.05 -26.74 -64.47
CA MET A 76 -41.42 -27.91 -63.86
C MET A 76 -40.81 -27.77 -62.44
N GLN A 77 -41.66 -28.11 -61.47
CA GLN A 77 -41.30 -28.58 -60.13
C GLN A 77 -40.37 -29.80 -60.24
N SER A 78 -39.11 -29.69 -59.80
CA SER A 78 -38.31 -30.86 -59.43
C SER A 78 -38.53 -31.13 -57.93
N GLN A 79 -39.29 -32.19 -57.64
CA GLN A 79 -39.33 -32.83 -56.34
C GLN A 79 -37.89 -33.20 -55.93
N ILE A 80 -37.38 -32.58 -54.87
CA ILE A 80 -36.26 -33.14 -54.14
C ILE A 80 -36.86 -33.96 -53.00
N THR A 81 -36.55 -35.24 -53.07
CA THR A 81 -36.98 -36.35 -52.23
C THR A 81 -36.82 -36.07 -50.75
N HIS A 82 -37.79 -36.54 -49.97
CA HIS A 82 -37.65 -36.77 -48.54
C HIS A 82 -36.34 -37.51 -48.27
N ASP A 83 -35.36 -36.85 -47.67
CA ASP A 83 -34.18 -37.53 -47.17
C ASP A 83 -34.62 -38.38 -45.97
N VAL A 84 -34.48 -39.68 -46.19
CA VAL A 84 -34.57 -40.73 -45.19
C VAL A 84 -33.66 -40.33 -44.03
N ARG A 85 -34.27 -40.21 -42.85
CA ARG A 85 -33.56 -40.11 -41.58
C ARG A 85 -32.69 -41.35 -41.43
N ALA A 86 -31.46 -41.29 -41.90
CA ALA A 86 -30.42 -42.23 -41.52
C ALA A 86 -30.17 -41.98 -40.03
N ASP A 87 -30.47 -42.98 -39.21
CA ASP A 87 -30.04 -43.04 -37.82
C ASP A 87 -28.51 -42.96 -37.80
N ALA A 88 -27.98 -41.74 -37.68
CA ALA A 88 -26.62 -41.52 -37.27
C ALA A 88 -26.51 -42.11 -35.87
N LYS A 89 -25.86 -43.28 -35.78
CA LYS A 89 -25.46 -43.90 -34.53
C LYS A 89 -24.88 -42.81 -33.62
N ASN A 90 -25.53 -42.60 -32.48
CA ASN A 90 -24.95 -41.85 -31.38
C ASN A 90 -23.71 -42.63 -30.92
N GLU A 91 -22.56 -42.34 -31.50
CA GLU A 91 -21.30 -42.70 -30.87
C GLU A 91 -21.25 -41.96 -29.54
N PRO A 92 -20.87 -42.64 -28.44
CA PRO A 92 -20.76 -41.98 -27.15
C PRO A 92 -19.66 -40.94 -27.28
N VAL A 93 -20.06 -39.66 -27.36
CA VAL A 93 -19.12 -38.54 -27.30
C VAL A 93 -18.49 -38.58 -25.93
N ASP A 94 -17.26 -39.09 -25.90
CA ASP A 94 -16.42 -39.23 -24.73
C ASP A 94 -16.44 -37.90 -23.95
N CYS A 95 -16.62 -37.97 -22.62
CA CYS A 95 -16.71 -36.81 -21.72
C CYS A 95 -15.51 -35.87 -21.94
N PHE A 96 -14.36 -36.48 -22.26
CA PHE A 96 -13.13 -35.80 -22.62
C PHE A 96 -13.26 -34.92 -23.88
N THR A 97 -14.05 -35.32 -24.87
CA THR A 97 -14.31 -34.54 -26.11
C THR A 97 -15.23 -33.34 -25.86
N ARG A 98 -16.22 -33.48 -24.96
CA ARG A 98 -17.07 -32.36 -24.52
C ARG A 98 -16.28 -31.37 -23.67
N PHE A 99 -15.43 -31.86 -22.78
CA PHE A 99 -14.48 -31.04 -22.03
C PHE A 99 -13.51 -30.33 -23.00
N LYS A 100 -12.90 -31.04 -23.95
CA LYS A 100 -11.99 -30.46 -24.95
C LYS A 100 -12.67 -29.45 -25.88
N LYS A 101 -13.96 -29.63 -26.23
CA LYS A 101 -14.77 -28.64 -26.96
C LYS A 101 -15.13 -27.42 -26.10
N GLY A 102 -15.47 -27.61 -24.82
CA GLY A 102 -15.73 -26.51 -23.88
C GLY A 102 -14.49 -25.69 -23.61
N VAL A 103 -13.36 -26.36 -23.38
CA VAL A 103 -12.02 -25.79 -23.26
C VAL A 103 -11.67 -25.03 -24.54
N ARG A 104 -11.78 -25.64 -25.73
CA ARG A 104 -11.51 -24.96 -27.02
C ARG A 104 -12.46 -23.78 -27.32
N GLY A 105 -13.68 -23.80 -26.80
CA GLY A 105 -14.61 -22.67 -26.87
C GLY A 105 -14.24 -21.53 -25.91
N LEU A 106 -13.69 -21.86 -24.74
CA LEU A 106 -13.18 -20.91 -23.75
C LEU A 106 -11.89 -20.21 -24.22
N TRP A 107 -11.05 -20.90 -25.01
CA TRP A 107 -9.79 -20.40 -25.58
C TRP A 107 -9.93 -19.63 -26.91
N ARG A 108 -11.15 -19.24 -27.30
CA ARG A 108 -11.39 -18.59 -28.61
C ARG A 108 -11.42 -17.08 -28.42
N THR A 109 -10.32 -16.40 -28.74
CA THR A 109 -10.16 -14.93 -28.67
C THR A 109 -10.38 -14.29 -30.03
N ARG A 110 -10.60 -12.96 -30.07
CA ARG A 110 -10.77 -12.23 -31.34
C ARG A 110 -9.55 -12.36 -32.28
N LEU A 111 -8.33 -12.48 -31.73
CA LEU A 111 -7.06 -12.53 -32.47
C LEU A 111 -6.67 -13.94 -32.95
N THR A 112 -7.28 -14.99 -32.38
CA THR A 112 -6.99 -16.38 -32.73
C THR A 112 -7.72 -16.88 -33.99
N GLU A 113 -8.68 -16.14 -34.55
CA GLU A 113 -9.40 -16.54 -35.76
C GLU A 113 -9.23 -15.53 -36.91
N SER A 114 -8.45 -15.91 -37.93
CA SER A 114 -8.10 -15.03 -39.05
C SER A 114 -8.93 -15.24 -40.32
N ASN A 115 -10.07 -15.95 -40.31
CA ASN A 115 -10.73 -16.36 -41.57
C ASN A 115 -12.26 -16.61 -41.52
N LYS A 116 -13.07 -15.85 -40.76
CA LYS A 116 -14.54 -15.83 -40.97
C LYS A 116 -15.11 -14.43 -40.76
N GLU A 117 -15.34 -13.74 -41.87
CA GLU A 117 -15.81 -12.35 -41.95
C GLU A 117 -17.32 -12.16 -41.68
N ASP A 118 -18.09 -13.21 -41.32
CA ASP A 118 -19.56 -13.18 -41.54
C ASP A 118 -20.50 -13.36 -40.34
N ASP A 119 -20.05 -13.42 -39.08
CA ASP A 119 -20.99 -13.46 -37.93
C ASP A 119 -20.77 -12.30 -36.95
N ARG A 120 -21.44 -11.17 -37.20
CA ARG A 120 -21.51 -10.04 -36.24
C ARG A 120 -21.97 -10.51 -34.86
N GLU A 121 -22.89 -11.47 -34.80
CA GLU A 121 -23.33 -12.07 -33.53
C GLU A 121 -22.20 -12.80 -32.79
N PHE A 122 -21.30 -13.47 -33.51
CA PHE A 122 -20.18 -14.19 -32.91
C PHE A 122 -19.16 -13.20 -32.32
N GLN A 123 -18.86 -12.11 -33.03
CA GLN A 123 -17.99 -11.05 -32.51
C GLN A 123 -18.58 -10.40 -31.25
N VAL A 124 -19.88 -10.10 -31.25
CA VAL A 124 -20.57 -9.53 -30.08
C VAL A 124 -20.57 -10.50 -28.89
N LYS A 125 -20.86 -11.79 -29.10
CA LYS A 125 -20.84 -12.80 -28.02
C LYS A 125 -19.45 -13.00 -27.43
N THR A 126 -18.41 -13.02 -28.25
CA THR A 126 -17.02 -13.21 -27.80
C THR A 126 -16.53 -11.99 -27.02
N THR A 127 -16.75 -10.77 -27.54
CA THR A 127 -16.35 -9.52 -26.86
C THR A 127 -17.10 -9.30 -25.55
N LEU A 128 -18.40 -9.62 -25.49
CA LEU A 128 -19.18 -9.52 -24.26
C LEU A 128 -18.69 -10.51 -23.20
N ARG A 129 -18.29 -11.72 -23.61
CA ARG A 129 -17.71 -12.71 -22.69
C ARG A 129 -16.35 -12.24 -22.15
N GLU A 130 -15.47 -11.76 -23.01
CA GLU A 130 -14.16 -11.20 -22.62
C GLU A 130 -14.36 -10.03 -21.63
N LEU A 131 -15.31 -9.14 -21.89
CA LEU A 131 -15.65 -8.04 -20.99
C LEU A 131 -16.13 -8.53 -19.60
N ILE A 132 -16.98 -9.55 -19.53
CA ILE A 132 -17.45 -10.10 -18.25
C ILE A 132 -16.29 -10.71 -17.44
N ILE A 133 -15.42 -11.47 -18.11
CA ILE A 133 -14.23 -12.08 -17.48
C ILE A 133 -13.31 -10.99 -16.94
N TYR A 134 -13.09 -9.94 -17.73
CA TYR A 134 -12.28 -8.79 -17.33
C TYR A 134 -12.88 -8.00 -16.16
N VAL A 135 -14.19 -7.73 -16.18
CA VAL A 135 -14.88 -7.08 -15.05
C VAL A 135 -14.76 -7.93 -13.78
N ALA A 136 -14.92 -9.25 -13.87
CA ALA A 136 -14.74 -10.15 -12.74
C ALA A 136 -13.29 -10.11 -12.21
N PHE A 137 -12.30 -10.07 -13.10
CA PHE A 137 -10.90 -9.91 -12.74
C PHE A 137 -10.62 -8.60 -11.99
N ILE A 138 -11.13 -7.46 -12.48
CA ILE A 138 -11.00 -6.16 -11.81
C ILE A 138 -11.64 -6.19 -10.43
N VAL A 139 -12.84 -6.78 -10.30
CA VAL A 139 -13.52 -6.90 -9.00
C VAL A 139 -12.68 -7.69 -8.01
N ILE A 140 -12.10 -8.82 -8.42
CA ILE A 140 -11.22 -9.63 -7.57
C ILE A 140 -9.97 -8.85 -7.19
N LEU A 141 -9.33 -8.19 -8.15
CA LEU A 141 -8.15 -7.37 -7.91
C LEU A 141 -8.45 -6.26 -6.88
N CYS A 142 -9.59 -5.57 -7.00
CA CYS A 142 -10.06 -4.60 -6.03
C CYS A 142 -10.30 -5.22 -4.65
N ILE A 143 -10.90 -6.41 -4.56
CA ILE A 143 -11.08 -7.13 -3.28
C ILE A 143 -9.72 -7.45 -2.65
N LEU A 144 -8.73 -7.87 -3.42
CA LEU A 144 -7.39 -8.17 -2.91
C LEU A 144 -6.65 -6.92 -2.42
N THR A 145 -6.79 -5.79 -3.12
CA THR A 145 -6.15 -4.54 -2.71
C THR A 145 -6.82 -3.91 -1.50
N PHE A 146 -8.15 -3.77 -1.52
CA PHE A 146 -8.90 -3.13 -0.44
C PHE A 146 -9.11 -4.04 0.76
N GLY A 147 -9.21 -5.36 0.55
CA GLY A 147 -9.37 -6.34 1.64
C GLY A 147 -8.17 -6.38 2.58
N MET A 148 -6.99 -5.94 2.12
CA MET A 148 -5.78 -5.84 2.93
C MET A 148 -5.68 -4.52 3.71
N THR A 149 -6.43 -3.50 3.34
CA THR A 149 -6.37 -2.17 3.96
C THR A 149 -7.58 -1.93 4.85
N HIS A 150 -7.36 -1.75 6.15
CA HIS A 150 -8.43 -1.42 7.09
C HIS A 150 -8.24 0.00 7.66
N SER A 151 -9.34 0.72 7.90
CA SER A 151 -9.29 2.09 8.44
C SER A 151 -8.61 2.19 9.81
N THR A 152 -8.63 1.10 10.59
CA THR A 152 -7.94 1.02 11.89
C THR A 152 -6.42 1.10 11.79
N MET A 153 -5.83 0.75 10.63
CA MET A 153 -4.38 0.85 10.43
C MET A 153 -3.89 2.30 10.59
N TYR A 154 -4.68 3.26 10.09
CA TYR A 154 -4.39 4.68 10.23
C TYR A 154 -4.42 5.13 11.70
N TYR A 155 -5.48 4.76 12.42
CA TYR A 155 -5.61 5.13 13.83
C TYR A 155 -4.53 4.50 14.69
N PHE A 156 -4.14 3.26 14.41
CA PHE A 156 -3.06 2.61 15.12
C PHE A 156 -1.71 3.31 14.89
N THR A 157 -1.40 3.66 13.64
CA THR A 157 -0.22 4.49 13.30
C THR A 157 -0.27 5.83 14.03
N LYS A 158 -1.42 6.50 14.03
CA LYS A 158 -1.61 7.80 14.64
C LYS A 158 -1.35 7.77 16.15
N VAL A 159 -1.95 6.82 16.87
CA VAL A 159 -1.78 6.68 18.33
C VAL A 159 -0.32 6.43 18.70
N MET A 160 0.38 5.58 17.94
CA MET A 160 1.81 5.32 18.15
C MET A 160 2.66 6.56 17.85
N LYS A 161 2.34 7.30 16.77
CA LYS A 161 3.00 8.57 16.45
C LYS A 161 2.78 9.61 17.53
N ASP A 162 1.56 9.75 18.02
CA ASP A 162 1.23 10.75 19.04
C ASP A 162 1.97 10.47 20.36
N LEU A 163 2.09 9.19 20.74
CA LEU A 163 2.83 8.77 21.93
C LEU A 163 4.32 9.15 21.89
N PHE A 164 5.02 8.81 20.80
CA PHE A 164 6.48 8.95 20.73
C PHE A 164 6.98 10.25 20.09
N VAL A 165 6.15 10.94 19.30
CA VAL A 165 6.54 12.14 18.55
C VAL A 165 5.79 13.38 19.02
N THR A 166 4.45 13.35 18.98
CA THR A 166 3.64 14.55 19.24
C THR A 166 3.73 14.95 20.72
N ASN A 167 3.56 14.01 21.65
CA ASN A 167 3.56 14.28 23.09
C ASN A 167 4.94 14.64 23.63
N THR A 168 6.01 14.10 23.03
CA THR A 168 7.39 14.31 23.47
C THR A 168 8.05 15.51 22.79
N GLY A 169 7.42 16.06 21.73
CA GLY A 169 7.99 17.12 20.90
C GLY A 169 9.19 16.65 20.06
N PHE A 170 9.29 15.36 19.74
CA PHE A 170 10.45 14.76 19.06
C PHE A 170 10.84 15.47 17.76
N ASP A 171 9.86 15.97 17.00
CA ASP A 171 10.10 16.67 15.72
C ASP A 171 10.80 18.04 15.90
N SER A 172 10.85 18.56 17.12
CA SER A 172 11.45 19.86 17.45
C SER A 172 12.85 19.76 18.08
N TYR A 173 13.41 18.56 18.18
CA TYR A 173 14.74 18.36 18.79
C TYR A 173 15.85 18.92 17.90
N THR A 174 16.80 19.61 18.53
CA THR A 174 17.88 20.32 17.82
C THR A 174 19.26 20.01 18.35
N THR A 175 19.36 19.44 19.56
CA THR A 175 20.63 19.18 20.24
C THR A 175 20.80 17.71 20.63
N MET A 176 22.05 17.26 20.79
CA MET A 176 22.35 15.92 21.35
C MET A 176 21.83 15.74 22.78
N LYS A 177 21.64 16.85 23.53
CA LYS A 177 21.06 16.79 24.87
C LYS A 177 19.60 16.36 24.82
N ASP A 178 18.86 16.82 23.80
CA ASP A 178 17.44 16.52 23.62
C ASP A 178 17.22 15.00 23.43
N PHE A 179 18.14 14.32 22.74
CA PHE A 179 18.12 12.86 22.66
C PHE A 179 18.18 12.20 24.03
N TRP A 180 19.08 12.63 24.92
CA TRP A 180 19.23 12.01 26.23
C TRP A 180 18.03 12.31 27.14
N THR A 181 17.43 13.49 27.04
CA THR A 181 16.18 13.79 27.77
C THR A 181 15.02 12.95 27.25
N PHE A 182 14.96 12.74 25.93
CA PHE A 182 13.97 11.85 25.32
C PHE A 182 14.19 10.39 25.74
N ALA A 183 15.43 9.91 25.70
CA ALA A 183 15.77 8.53 26.03
C ALA A 183 15.49 8.19 27.50
N ASP A 184 15.66 9.13 28.43
CA ASP A 184 15.42 8.90 29.87
C ASP A 184 13.93 8.99 30.25
N ASP A 185 13.18 9.89 29.61
CA ASP A 185 11.79 10.16 29.97
C ASP A 185 10.81 9.71 28.89
N GLY A 186 10.80 10.38 27.73
CA GLY A 186 9.83 10.14 26.65
C GLY A 186 9.81 8.70 26.13
N LEU A 187 10.98 8.12 25.88
CA LEU A 187 11.12 6.75 25.40
C LEU A 187 10.75 5.73 26.47
N MET A 188 11.23 5.92 27.72
CA MET A 188 11.00 4.99 28.82
C MET A 188 9.55 4.95 29.23
N ASN A 189 8.90 6.11 29.37
CA ASN A 189 7.48 6.19 29.70
C ASN A 189 6.59 5.75 28.52
N GLY A 190 7.07 5.90 27.28
CA GLY A 190 6.35 5.43 26.10
C GLY A 190 6.38 3.90 25.95
N LEU A 191 7.53 3.27 26.19
CA LEU A 191 7.71 1.82 26.02
C LEU A 191 7.21 1.01 27.24
N TYR A 192 7.48 1.47 28.46
CA TYR A 192 7.27 0.68 29.68
C TYR A 192 6.13 1.25 30.53
N TRP A 193 4.95 0.65 30.37
CA TRP A 193 3.76 0.95 31.15
C TRP A 193 3.65 -0.04 32.30
N GLU A 194 4.38 0.22 33.39
CA GLU A 194 4.45 -0.66 34.56
C GLU A 194 3.47 -0.27 35.69
N GLU A 195 2.74 0.82 35.51
CA GLU A 195 1.75 1.35 36.45
C GLU A 195 0.41 1.59 35.75
N TYR A 196 -0.67 1.27 36.44
CA TYR A 196 -2.03 1.63 36.01
C TYR A 196 -2.28 3.13 36.22
N TYR A 197 -3.34 3.66 35.60
CA TYR A 197 -3.75 5.07 35.71
C TYR A 197 -4.03 5.54 37.16
N ASN A 198 -4.22 4.61 38.10
CA ASN A 198 -4.41 4.88 39.53
C ASN A 198 -3.10 4.80 40.34
N GLY A 199 -1.94 4.68 39.69
CA GLY A 199 -0.63 4.59 40.31
C GLY A 199 -0.32 3.23 40.96
N LYS A 200 -1.15 2.20 40.74
CA LYS A 200 -0.86 0.85 41.22
C LYS A 200 0.07 0.14 40.24
N PRO A 201 1.13 -0.54 40.73
CA PRO A 201 2.04 -1.28 39.87
C PRO A 201 1.35 -2.51 39.28
N ILE A 202 1.75 -2.88 38.06
CA ILE A 202 1.37 -4.14 37.42
C ILE A 202 2.20 -5.26 38.07
N THR A 203 1.54 -6.09 38.87
CA THR A 203 2.18 -7.17 39.63
C THR A 203 2.43 -8.43 38.80
N ASN A 204 1.63 -8.65 37.75
CA ASN A 204 1.76 -9.81 36.91
C ASN A 204 2.82 -9.58 35.82
N ASN A 205 3.84 -10.43 35.77
CA ASN A 205 4.90 -10.30 34.75
C ASN A 205 4.37 -10.52 33.33
N ASP A 206 3.30 -11.30 33.15
CA ASP A 206 2.71 -11.57 31.84
C ASP A 206 2.03 -10.32 31.25
N GLU A 207 1.54 -9.43 32.11
CA GLU A 207 0.91 -8.14 31.75
C GLU A 207 1.94 -7.03 31.46
N LYS A 208 3.23 -7.28 31.68
CA LYS A 208 4.30 -6.33 31.35
C LYS A 208 4.62 -6.32 29.85
N GLY A 209 5.19 -5.21 29.40
CA GLY A 209 5.59 -5.02 27.99
C GLY A 209 4.41 -4.74 27.05
N TYR A 210 3.28 -4.28 27.58
CA TYR A 210 2.17 -3.76 26.79
C TYR A 210 2.19 -2.22 26.80
N ILE A 211 2.07 -1.62 25.63
CA ILE A 211 1.87 -0.18 25.42
C ILE A 211 0.37 0.07 25.33
N TYR A 212 -0.14 1.06 26.07
CA TYR A 212 -1.58 1.30 26.23
C TYR A 212 -2.37 0.05 26.68
N PHE A 213 -1.73 -0.87 27.41
CA PHE A 213 -2.31 -2.12 27.93
C PHE A 213 -2.78 -3.15 26.87
N GLU A 214 -2.85 -2.78 25.58
CA GLU A 214 -3.39 -3.62 24.50
C GLU A 214 -2.36 -3.99 23.43
N ASN A 215 -1.25 -3.24 23.34
CA ASN A 215 -0.25 -3.40 22.29
C ASN A 215 1.02 -4.03 22.84
N LYS A 216 1.29 -5.30 22.53
CA LYS A 216 2.48 -6.02 23.01
C LYS A 216 3.74 -5.55 22.28
N LEU A 217 4.76 -5.17 23.03
CA LEU A 217 6.11 -4.95 22.51
C LEU A 217 6.73 -6.30 22.12
N LEU A 218 7.17 -6.44 20.88
CA LEU A 218 7.81 -7.67 20.38
C LEU A 218 9.32 -7.59 20.50
N GLY A 219 9.90 -8.57 21.19
CA GLY A 219 11.33 -8.61 21.46
C GLY A 219 11.80 -7.43 22.31
N ARG A 220 13.07 -7.07 22.17
CA ARG A 220 13.67 -5.93 22.88
C ARG A 220 13.93 -4.75 21.94
N PRO A 221 13.66 -3.49 22.37
CA PRO A 221 14.01 -2.31 21.61
C PRO A 221 15.52 -2.22 21.37
N ARG A 222 15.92 -1.80 20.17
CA ARG A 222 17.31 -1.69 19.77
C ARG A 222 17.70 -0.23 19.56
N LEU A 223 18.77 0.20 20.23
CA LEU A 223 19.51 1.41 19.89
C LEU A 223 20.61 1.04 18.90
N ARG A 224 20.73 1.80 17.81
CA ARG A 224 21.80 1.63 16.83
C ARG A 224 22.44 2.97 16.50
N GLN A 225 23.76 3.04 16.51
CA GLN A 225 24.51 4.26 16.25
C GLN A 225 25.44 4.06 15.05
N VAL A 226 25.50 5.10 14.22
CA VAL A 226 26.42 5.20 13.08
C VAL A 226 27.42 6.32 13.34
N ARG A 227 28.71 6.03 13.13
CA ARG A 227 29.84 6.90 13.47
C ARG A 227 30.80 7.04 12.29
N VAL A 228 31.54 8.14 12.27
CA VAL A 228 32.55 8.47 11.26
C VAL A 228 33.91 8.65 11.93
N ARG A 229 34.98 8.29 11.21
CA ARG A 229 36.36 8.39 11.71
C ARG A 229 36.81 9.84 11.89
N ASN A 230 37.73 10.05 12.84
CA ASN A 230 38.30 11.37 13.15
C ASN A 230 39.28 11.91 12.08
N ASP A 231 39.77 11.06 11.18
CA ASP A 231 40.67 11.43 10.08
C ASP A 231 39.92 11.60 8.75
N SER A 232 38.59 11.73 8.80
CA SER A 232 37.73 11.69 7.62
C SER A 232 37.69 12.99 6.83
N CYS A 233 38.14 14.11 7.39
CA CYS A 233 38.22 15.39 6.67
C CYS A 233 39.58 16.07 6.80
N THR A 234 39.90 16.85 5.77
CA THR A 234 41.13 17.63 5.67
C THR A 234 40.91 19.03 6.22
N VAL A 235 41.53 19.31 7.36
CA VAL A 235 41.56 20.66 7.94
C VAL A 235 42.54 21.53 7.14
N PRO A 236 42.14 22.75 6.70
CA PRO A 236 43.04 23.69 6.04
C PRO A 236 44.27 24.03 6.90
N ASP A 237 45.42 24.22 6.26
CA ASP A 237 46.72 24.39 6.94
C ASP A 237 46.73 25.51 7.99
N ASP A 238 46.04 26.62 7.71
CA ASP A 238 45.92 27.76 8.62
C ASP A 238 45.30 27.38 9.98
N PHE A 239 44.36 26.42 10.00
CA PHE A 239 43.61 26.01 11.19
C PHE A 239 44.12 24.71 11.82
N LYS A 240 45.11 24.03 11.23
CA LYS A 240 45.65 22.76 11.75
C LYS A 240 46.20 22.85 13.18
N LYS A 241 46.64 24.04 13.60
CA LYS A 241 47.13 24.26 14.98
C LYS A 241 46.00 24.24 16.01
N GLU A 242 44.81 24.73 15.64
CA GLU A 242 43.67 24.85 16.55
C GLU A 242 42.73 23.63 16.45
N ILE A 243 42.49 23.13 15.24
CA ILE A 243 41.56 22.03 14.98
C ILE A 243 42.37 20.74 14.80
N LYS A 244 42.40 19.92 15.86
CA LYS A 244 43.09 18.62 15.89
C LYS A 244 42.22 17.45 15.40
N GLU A 245 40.91 17.61 15.42
CA GLU A 245 39.93 16.56 15.16
C GLU A 245 38.93 17.00 14.11
N CYS A 246 38.62 16.14 13.14
CA CYS A 246 37.78 16.46 12.00
C CYS A 246 36.84 15.30 11.65
N TYR A 247 35.54 15.57 11.60
CA TYR A 247 34.54 14.57 11.23
C TYR A 247 33.78 15.02 9.98
N ALA A 248 33.94 14.28 8.89
CA ALA A 248 33.27 14.54 7.62
C ALA A 248 31.77 14.21 7.66
N PRO A 249 30.98 14.64 6.67
CA PRO A 249 29.64 14.08 6.43
C PRO A 249 29.70 12.55 6.26
N TYR A 250 28.60 11.87 6.59
CA TYR A 250 28.56 10.41 6.48
C TYR A 250 28.71 9.96 5.02
N SER A 251 29.62 9.02 4.81
CA SER A 251 29.67 8.13 3.65
C SER A 251 30.17 6.76 4.12
N GLU A 252 29.80 5.71 3.42
CA GLU A 252 30.19 4.34 3.77
C GLU A 252 31.71 4.16 3.84
N SER A 253 32.47 4.89 3.01
CA SER A 253 33.94 4.85 2.98
C SER A 253 34.61 5.44 4.22
N VAL A 254 33.95 6.38 4.90
CA VAL A 254 34.48 7.09 6.08
C VAL A 254 33.85 6.61 7.40
N GLU A 255 32.97 5.62 7.33
CA GLU A 255 32.36 4.99 8.50
C GLU A 255 33.43 4.40 9.43
N ASP A 256 33.23 4.60 10.74
CA ASP A 256 34.12 4.03 11.75
C ASP A 256 33.65 2.65 12.15
N LYS A 257 34.43 1.64 11.76
CA LYS A 257 34.16 0.22 12.05
C LYS A 257 35.01 -0.31 13.22
N ARG A 258 35.82 0.54 13.85
CA ARG A 258 36.70 0.13 14.95
C ARG A 258 35.92 0.13 16.26
N ALA A 259 36.26 -0.80 17.16
CA ALA A 259 35.73 -0.75 18.51
C ALA A 259 36.12 0.58 19.18
N PHE A 260 35.15 1.21 19.82
CA PHE A 260 35.31 2.54 20.40
C PHE A 260 35.30 2.46 21.93
N ARG A 261 36.36 3.02 22.55
CA ARG A 261 36.68 2.98 23.99
C ARG A 261 37.11 1.60 24.50
N VAL A 262 37.58 1.55 25.75
CA VAL A 262 38.09 0.35 26.43
C VAL A 262 36.95 -0.42 27.11
N MET A 263 35.74 -0.35 26.55
CA MET A 263 34.56 -0.98 27.14
C MET A 263 34.15 -2.17 26.28
N ASN A 264 33.79 -3.25 26.96
CA ASN A 264 33.34 -4.47 26.30
C ASN A 264 31.83 -4.41 26.08
N GLY A 265 31.38 -5.02 24.99
CA GLY A 265 29.96 -5.24 24.70
C GLY A 265 29.49 -4.66 23.37
N SER A 266 28.32 -5.11 22.93
CA SER A 266 27.77 -4.81 21.60
C SER A 266 27.56 -3.30 21.32
N ALA A 267 27.46 -2.47 22.36
CA ALA A 267 27.34 -1.02 22.23
C ALA A 267 28.63 -0.33 21.75
N TRP A 268 29.76 -1.00 21.90
CA TRP A 268 31.12 -0.45 21.70
C TRP A 268 31.88 -1.17 20.58
N GLU A 269 31.40 -2.36 20.19
CA GLU A 269 31.89 -3.15 19.06
C GLU A 269 31.02 -2.91 17.83
N TYR A 270 31.66 -2.81 16.67
CA TYR A 270 30.96 -2.62 15.41
C TYR A 270 30.36 -3.93 14.93
N SER A 271 29.06 -3.94 14.63
CA SER A 271 28.40 -5.07 13.98
C SER A 271 28.11 -4.74 12.52
N THR A 272 28.40 -5.70 11.64
CA THR A 272 28.17 -5.57 10.20
C THR A 272 26.68 -5.65 9.85
N GLU A 273 26.33 -5.20 8.64
CA GLU A 273 24.95 -5.27 8.14
C GLU A 273 24.44 -6.71 8.08
N ASP A 274 25.26 -7.66 7.64
CA ASP A 274 24.90 -9.08 7.55
C ASP A 274 24.67 -9.71 8.93
N GLU A 275 25.53 -9.41 9.93
CA GLU A 275 25.37 -9.92 11.30
C GLU A 275 24.09 -9.41 11.96
N LEU A 276 23.69 -8.17 11.66
CA LEU A 276 22.46 -7.57 12.20
C LEU A 276 21.21 -7.91 11.37
N ASN A 277 21.37 -8.59 10.23
CA ASN A 277 20.37 -8.70 9.17
C ASN A 277 19.76 -7.31 8.83
N GLY A 278 20.58 -6.27 8.91
CA GLY A 278 20.19 -4.89 8.73
C GLY A 278 19.96 -4.56 7.26
N ARG A 279 19.39 -3.39 7.01
CA ARG A 279 19.25 -2.82 5.66
C ARG A 279 19.62 -1.35 5.69
N GLY A 280 20.20 -0.86 4.59
CA GLY A 280 20.38 0.58 4.39
C GLY A 280 19.08 1.38 4.60
N PHE A 281 19.17 2.48 5.35
CA PHE A 281 18.05 3.34 5.71
C PHE A 281 18.24 4.77 5.18
N ARG A 282 17.25 5.26 4.42
CA ARG A 282 17.26 6.62 3.88
C ARG A 282 16.68 7.61 4.90
N GLY A 283 17.54 8.45 5.48
CA GLY A 283 17.15 9.57 6.35
C GLY A 283 16.79 10.84 5.56
N ARG A 284 16.71 11.99 6.25
CA ARG A 284 16.51 13.30 5.60
C ARG A 284 17.82 13.82 5.00
N VAL A 285 18.96 13.58 5.68
CA VAL A 285 20.27 14.09 5.24
C VAL A 285 20.91 13.16 4.22
N THR A 286 21.00 11.86 4.54
CA THR A 286 21.67 10.88 3.68
C THR A 286 21.12 9.47 3.93
N THR A 287 21.62 8.50 3.15
CA THR A 287 21.36 7.07 3.37
C THR A 287 22.46 6.49 4.24
N TYR A 288 22.07 5.81 5.31
CA TYR A 288 22.99 5.10 6.22
C TYR A 288 22.97 3.60 5.93
N GLY A 289 24.08 2.91 6.14
CA GLY A 289 24.16 1.44 6.09
C GLY A 289 23.32 0.75 7.18
N GLY A 290 23.15 -0.56 7.03
CA GLY A 290 22.44 -1.39 8.02
C GLY A 290 23.28 -1.79 9.23
N GLY A 291 24.61 -1.62 9.16
CA GLY A 291 25.54 -1.86 10.25
C GLY A 291 25.56 -0.77 11.33
N GLY A 292 26.42 -0.96 12.34
CA GLY A 292 26.70 0.05 13.37
C GLY A 292 26.92 -0.55 14.75
N PHE A 293 26.98 0.34 15.74
CA PHE A 293 27.11 -0.02 17.15
C PHE A 293 25.72 -0.21 17.75
N THR A 294 25.44 -1.35 18.38
CA THR A 294 24.07 -1.69 18.80
C THR A 294 23.95 -2.04 20.27
N LYS A 295 22.91 -1.52 20.92
CA LYS A 295 22.58 -1.89 22.30
C LYS A 295 21.09 -2.19 22.39
N LEU A 296 20.77 -3.38 22.89
CA LEU A 296 19.40 -3.74 23.23
C LEU A 296 19.05 -3.17 24.61
N LEU A 297 17.86 -2.58 24.71
CA LEU A 297 17.26 -2.23 25.99
C LEU A 297 16.78 -3.50 26.70
N ALA A 298 16.48 -3.40 28.00
CA ALA A 298 15.94 -4.52 28.75
C ALA A 298 14.41 -4.62 28.57
N GLY A 299 13.81 -5.70 29.08
CA GLY A 299 12.34 -5.88 29.07
C GLY A 299 11.59 -4.99 30.06
N GLU A 300 12.30 -4.43 31.05
CA GLU A 300 11.74 -3.59 32.12
C GLU A 300 12.35 -2.19 32.12
N LYS A 301 11.64 -1.24 32.74
CA LYS A 301 11.99 0.18 32.75
C LYS A 301 13.27 0.47 33.54
N ALA A 302 13.38 -0.05 34.76
CA ALA A 302 14.53 0.19 35.63
C ALA A 302 15.87 -0.24 35.00
N PRO A 303 16.05 -1.51 34.57
CA PRO A 303 17.30 -1.93 33.93
C PRO A 303 17.57 -1.20 32.60
N SER A 304 16.52 -0.80 31.87
CA SER A 304 16.69 0.00 30.65
C SER A 304 17.19 1.41 30.94
N LYS A 305 16.74 2.04 32.03
CA LYS A 305 17.29 3.33 32.49
C LYS A 305 18.75 3.21 32.91
N ASP A 306 19.13 2.13 33.57
CA ASP A 306 20.53 1.88 33.94
C ASP A 306 21.42 1.77 32.70
N ILE A 307 20.96 1.08 31.65
CA ILE A 307 21.66 1.00 30.36
C ILE A 307 21.81 2.40 29.73
N ILE A 308 20.76 3.22 29.69
CA ILE A 308 20.84 4.59 29.17
C ILE A 308 21.81 5.44 30.01
N ALA A 309 21.78 5.32 31.33
CA ALA A 309 22.67 6.03 32.23
C ALA A 309 24.13 5.66 32.01
N GLU A 310 24.42 4.37 31.82
CA GLU A 310 25.76 3.86 31.47
C GLU A 310 26.24 4.45 30.13
N LEU A 311 25.42 4.38 29.08
CA LEU A 311 25.77 4.92 27.76
C LEU A 311 26.02 6.44 27.82
N LYS A 312 25.23 7.17 28.62
CA LYS A 312 25.37 8.61 28.82
C LYS A 312 26.64 8.96 29.60
N ALA A 313 26.92 8.24 30.70
CA ALA A 313 28.12 8.44 31.52
C ALA A 313 29.41 8.20 30.71
N ASN A 314 29.35 7.24 29.79
CA ASN A 314 30.49 6.84 28.96
C ASN A 314 30.56 7.57 27.62
N LEU A 315 29.77 8.64 27.42
CA LEU A 315 29.79 9.45 26.19
C LEU A 315 29.68 8.59 24.93
N TRP A 316 28.66 7.73 24.89
CA TRP A 316 28.35 6.90 23.72
C TRP A 316 28.09 7.77 22.49
N LEU A 317 27.40 8.90 22.66
CA LEU A 317 27.25 9.93 21.64
C LEU A 317 28.35 10.98 21.75
N ASP A 318 28.99 11.27 20.63
CA ASP A 318 30.05 12.29 20.51
C ASP A 318 30.03 12.99 19.14
N ARG A 319 31.02 13.87 18.90
CA ARG A 319 31.14 14.67 17.67
C ARG A 319 31.22 13.84 16.38
N GLY A 320 31.68 12.59 16.47
CA GLY A 320 31.79 11.66 15.34
C GLY A 320 30.50 10.91 15.02
N THR A 321 29.47 11.04 15.86
CA THR A 321 28.17 10.42 15.62
C THR A 321 27.45 11.11 14.46
N ARG A 322 26.82 10.32 13.59
CA ARG A 322 26.06 10.82 12.44
C ARG A 322 24.59 10.45 12.47
N ALA A 323 24.24 9.28 13.01
CA ALA A 323 22.86 8.87 13.16
C ALA A 323 22.69 8.00 14.41
N VAL A 324 21.54 8.16 15.07
CA VAL A 324 21.07 7.29 16.15
C VAL A 324 19.68 6.82 15.81
N PHE A 325 19.52 5.50 15.73
CA PHE A 325 18.27 4.81 15.48
C PHE A 325 17.74 4.20 16.77
N ILE A 326 16.43 4.26 16.93
CA ILE A 326 15.67 3.56 17.96
C ILE A 326 14.64 2.74 17.21
N ASP A 327 14.86 1.43 17.17
CA ASP A 327 14.02 0.49 16.44
C ASP A 327 13.29 -0.44 17.41
N PHE A 328 11.98 -0.57 17.24
CA PHE A 328 11.18 -1.57 17.95
C PHE A 328 9.91 -1.90 17.16
N THR A 329 9.32 -3.06 17.45
CA THR A 329 8.07 -3.50 16.82
C THR A 329 7.03 -3.76 17.88
N VAL A 330 5.80 -3.35 17.62
CA VAL A 330 4.66 -3.53 18.51
C VAL A 330 3.58 -4.32 17.77
N TYR A 331 2.91 -5.23 18.45
CA TYR A 331 1.82 -6.03 17.92
C TYR A 331 0.54 -5.85 18.75
N ASN A 332 -0.57 -5.55 18.08
CA ASN A 332 -1.89 -5.48 18.70
C ASN A 332 -2.67 -6.76 18.38
N ALA A 333 -3.02 -7.52 19.41
CA ALA A 333 -3.75 -8.78 19.27
C ALA A 333 -5.22 -8.60 18.90
N ASN A 334 -5.87 -7.51 19.35
CA ASN A 334 -7.29 -7.26 19.12
C ASN A 334 -7.63 -7.02 17.64
N ILE A 335 -6.72 -6.36 16.92
CA ILE A 335 -6.89 -6.04 15.49
C ILE A 335 -5.92 -6.79 14.59
N ASN A 336 -5.04 -7.63 15.15
CA ASN A 336 -4.04 -8.41 14.43
C ASN A 336 -3.18 -7.53 13.49
N LEU A 337 -2.61 -6.45 14.03
CA LEU A 337 -1.73 -5.52 13.31
C LEU A 337 -0.39 -5.36 14.00
N PHE A 338 0.66 -5.27 13.19
CA PHE A 338 2.02 -4.95 13.61
C PHE A 338 2.29 -3.48 13.31
N CYS A 339 3.01 -2.79 14.19
CA CYS A 339 3.54 -1.45 13.97
C CYS A 339 5.05 -1.49 14.18
N ILE A 340 5.79 -1.31 13.09
CA ILE A 340 7.25 -1.21 13.11
C ILE A 340 7.59 0.26 13.25
N VAL A 341 8.33 0.60 14.31
CA VAL A 341 8.69 1.97 14.66
C VAL A 341 10.20 2.13 14.51
N THR A 342 10.59 3.12 13.70
CA THR A 342 11.97 3.58 13.58
C THR A 342 12.00 5.08 13.86
N LEU A 343 12.62 5.46 14.97
CA LEU A 343 12.94 6.85 15.27
C LEU A 343 14.41 7.08 14.95
N LEU A 344 14.72 8.15 14.25
CA LEU A 344 16.06 8.49 13.78
C LEU A 344 16.39 9.93 14.18
N LEU A 345 17.54 10.12 14.81
CA LEU A 345 18.15 11.43 14.98
C LEU A 345 19.42 11.50 14.16
N GLU A 346 19.44 12.39 13.18
CA GLU A 346 20.60 12.65 12.32
C GLU A 346 21.39 13.83 12.87
N TYR A 347 22.71 13.67 12.95
CA TYR A 347 23.66 14.68 13.39
C TYR A 347 24.53 15.09 12.21
N PRO A 348 24.12 16.07 11.39
CA PRO A 348 24.95 16.55 10.29
C PRO A 348 26.29 17.08 10.80
N ALA A 349 27.31 17.09 9.92
CA ALA A 349 28.65 17.58 10.26
C ALA A 349 28.68 19.07 10.72
N THR A 350 27.59 19.80 10.53
CA THR A 350 27.38 21.17 11.01
C THR A 350 27.11 21.28 12.51
N GLY A 351 26.83 20.17 13.21
CA GLY A 351 26.71 20.13 14.68
C GLY A 351 25.29 20.29 15.25
N GLY A 352 24.26 20.29 14.41
CA GLY A 352 22.86 20.24 14.85
C GLY A 352 22.30 18.82 14.98
N CYS A 353 21.01 18.71 15.31
CA CYS A 353 20.23 17.48 15.28
C CYS A 353 19.02 17.66 14.37
N ILE A 354 18.74 16.66 13.54
CA ILE A 354 17.59 16.62 12.63
C ILE A 354 16.80 15.35 12.93
N PRO A 355 15.60 15.45 13.50
CA PRO A 355 14.76 14.30 13.77
C PRO A 355 14.07 13.79 12.51
N TYR A 356 13.91 12.47 12.46
CA TYR A 356 13.15 11.74 11.47
C TYR A 356 12.45 10.57 12.16
N TYR A 357 11.27 10.19 11.67
CA TYR A 357 10.51 9.08 12.23
C TYR A 357 9.77 8.36 11.12
N LYS A 358 9.66 7.04 11.24
CA LYS A 358 8.87 6.21 10.35
C LYS A 358 8.08 5.19 11.16
N PHE A 359 6.77 5.19 10.96
CA PHE A 359 5.84 4.23 11.54
C PHE A 359 5.21 3.44 10.39
N ARG A 360 5.39 2.12 10.38
CA ARG A 360 4.78 1.24 9.37
C ARG A 360 3.81 0.28 10.05
N THR A 361 2.52 0.43 9.78
CA THR A 361 1.50 -0.52 10.24
C THR A 361 1.21 -1.55 9.16
N LEU A 362 1.35 -2.83 9.49
CA LEU A 362 1.26 -3.96 8.55
C LEU A 362 0.45 -5.10 9.16
N LYS A 363 -0.30 -5.80 8.32
CA LYS A 363 -0.96 -7.07 8.68
C LYS A 363 -0.07 -8.24 8.23
N LEU A 364 0.81 -8.71 9.10
CA LEU A 364 1.74 -9.80 8.78
C LEU A 364 1.07 -11.18 8.86
N LEU A 365 0.20 -11.39 9.85
CA LEU A 365 -0.59 -12.61 10.00
C LEU A 365 -1.89 -12.51 9.18
N ARG A 366 -1.89 -13.09 7.99
CA ARG A 366 -2.99 -12.92 7.04
C ARG A 366 -4.16 -13.83 7.30
N TYR A 367 -3.96 -15.14 7.48
CA TYR A 367 -5.05 -16.13 7.41
C TYR A 367 -5.64 -16.49 8.79
N VAL A 368 -6.14 -15.49 9.52
CA VAL A 368 -6.65 -15.70 10.90
C VAL A 368 -8.18 -15.63 10.95
N THR A 369 -8.77 -14.56 10.42
CA THR A 369 -10.22 -14.33 10.55
C THR A 369 -11.02 -14.97 9.41
N PRO A 370 -12.34 -15.19 9.55
CA PRO A 370 -13.17 -15.69 8.45
C PRO A 370 -13.15 -14.80 7.21
N MET A 371 -13.06 -13.48 7.39
CA MET A 371 -12.90 -12.54 6.28
C MET A 371 -11.56 -12.72 5.57
N ASP A 372 -10.51 -13.07 6.32
CA ASP A 372 -9.21 -13.38 5.74
C ASP A 372 -9.22 -14.68 4.93
N GLN A 373 -9.99 -15.67 5.36
CA GLN A 373 -10.20 -16.91 4.60
C GLN A 373 -10.97 -16.64 3.30
N PHE A 374 -11.92 -15.70 3.32
CA PHE A 374 -12.57 -15.24 2.09
C PHE A 374 -11.59 -14.54 1.14
N VAL A 375 -10.72 -13.67 1.66
CA VAL A 375 -9.64 -13.06 0.87
C VAL A 375 -8.72 -14.13 0.28
N PHE A 376 -8.35 -15.16 1.06
CA PHE A 376 -7.57 -16.29 0.55
C PHE A 376 -8.27 -17.04 -0.60
N ALA A 377 -9.59 -17.26 -0.50
CA ALA A 377 -10.35 -17.84 -1.61
C ALA A 377 -10.30 -16.95 -2.86
N CYS A 378 -10.39 -15.63 -2.69
CA CYS A 378 -10.21 -14.68 -3.80
C CYS A 378 -8.79 -14.70 -4.38
N GLU A 379 -7.76 -14.91 -3.55
CA GLU A 379 -6.37 -15.10 -4.01
C GLU A 379 -6.23 -16.35 -4.89
N CYS A 380 -6.83 -17.46 -4.49
CA CYS A 380 -6.86 -18.68 -5.30
C CYS A 380 -7.54 -18.46 -6.66
N ILE A 381 -8.67 -17.75 -6.67
CA ILE A 381 -9.37 -17.40 -7.92
C ILE A 381 -8.50 -16.46 -8.78
N PHE A 382 -7.82 -15.48 -8.17
CA PHE A 382 -6.89 -14.60 -8.88
C PHE A 382 -5.74 -15.38 -9.55
N VAL A 383 -5.17 -16.38 -8.87
CA VAL A 383 -4.17 -17.27 -9.47
C VAL A 383 -4.74 -18.03 -10.67
N LEU A 384 -6.00 -18.46 -10.63
CA LEU A 384 -6.65 -19.10 -11.80
C LEU A 384 -6.81 -18.13 -12.98
N PHE A 385 -7.23 -16.88 -12.73
CA PHE A 385 -7.28 -15.86 -13.78
C PHE A 385 -5.89 -15.56 -14.36
N LEU A 386 -4.87 -15.49 -13.52
CA LEU A 386 -3.50 -15.27 -13.95
C LEU A 386 -3.00 -16.40 -14.86
N LEU A 387 -3.31 -17.65 -14.53
CA LEU A 387 -3.00 -18.80 -15.39
C LEU A 387 -3.77 -18.77 -16.71
N TYR A 388 -5.04 -18.37 -16.68
CA TYR A 388 -5.86 -18.21 -17.88
C TYR A 388 -5.23 -17.19 -18.85
N TYR A 389 -4.96 -15.97 -18.38
CA TYR A 389 -4.34 -14.93 -19.20
C TYR A 389 -2.92 -15.30 -19.64
N ALA A 390 -2.11 -15.93 -18.78
CA ALA A 390 -0.76 -16.36 -19.17
C ALA A 390 -0.78 -17.37 -20.33
N ILE A 391 -1.74 -18.30 -20.35
CA ILE A 391 -1.88 -19.26 -21.45
C ILE A 391 -2.39 -18.56 -22.72
N GLU A 392 -3.33 -17.64 -22.58
CA GLU A 392 -3.84 -16.81 -23.68
C GLU A 392 -2.69 -16.05 -24.37
N GLU A 393 -1.90 -15.30 -23.61
CA GLU A 393 -0.72 -14.57 -24.09
C GLU A 393 0.27 -15.48 -24.82
N VAL A 394 0.56 -16.67 -24.27
CA VAL A 394 1.49 -17.62 -24.90
C VAL A 394 0.96 -18.12 -26.25
N ILE A 395 -0.34 -18.36 -26.38
CA ILE A 395 -0.97 -18.77 -27.64
C ILE A 395 -0.88 -17.64 -28.67
N GLU A 396 -1.14 -16.40 -28.28
CA GLU A 396 -1.12 -15.24 -29.18
C GLU A 396 0.30 -14.90 -29.64
N ILE A 397 1.28 -14.94 -28.74
CA ILE A 397 2.70 -14.78 -29.06
C ILE A 397 3.15 -15.88 -30.04
N HIS A 398 2.70 -17.13 -29.86
CA HIS A 398 3.06 -18.22 -30.76
C HIS A 398 2.51 -18.01 -32.19
N LYS A 399 1.31 -17.43 -32.30
CA LYS A 399 0.64 -17.18 -33.58
C LYS A 399 1.18 -15.95 -34.31
N HIS A 400 1.34 -14.83 -33.61
CA HIS A 400 1.70 -13.52 -34.19
C HIS A 400 3.21 -13.20 -34.12
N LYS A 401 3.99 -13.98 -33.35
CA LYS A 401 5.45 -13.88 -33.22
C LYS A 401 5.92 -12.45 -32.93
N LEU A 402 6.69 -11.84 -33.84
CA LEU A 402 7.26 -10.50 -33.70
C LEU A 402 6.27 -9.37 -33.98
N GLU A 403 5.15 -9.66 -34.64
CA GLU A 403 4.11 -8.66 -34.90
C GLU A 403 3.32 -8.34 -33.64
N TYR A 404 3.24 -9.29 -32.70
CA TYR A 404 2.63 -9.13 -31.38
C TYR A 404 3.21 -7.94 -30.61
N PHE A 405 4.54 -7.79 -30.62
CA PHE A 405 5.26 -6.74 -29.90
C PHE A 405 5.17 -5.35 -30.53
N LYS A 406 4.52 -5.20 -31.68
CA LYS A 406 4.29 -3.88 -32.29
C LYS A 406 3.06 -3.18 -31.72
N ASP A 407 2.09 -3.94 -31.23
CA ASP A 407 0.91 -3.37 -30.58
C ASP A 407 1.26 -2.98 -29.14
N PHE A 408 0.96 -1.73 -28.79
CA PHE A 408 1.16 -1.22 -27.44
C PHE A 408 0.32 -2.00 -26.42
N TRP A 409 -0.88 -2.45 -26.81
CA TRP A 409 -1.80 -3.10 -25.89
C TRP A 409 -1.36 -4.49 -25.48
N ASN A 410 -0.85 -5.26 -26.44
CA ASN A 410 -0.22 -6.57 -26.19
C ASN A 410 0.95 -6.48 -25.20
N ILE A 411 1.74 -5.38 -25.26
CA ILE A 411 2.82 -5.14 -24.29
C ILE A 411 2.25 -4.91 -22.88
N VAL A 412 1.14 -4.16 -22.78
CA VAL A 412 0.45 -3.92 -21.50
C VAL A 412 -0.07 -5.23 -20.92
N ASP A 413 -0.64 -6.12 -21.73
CA ASP A 413 -1.20 -7.40 -21.26
C ASP A 413 -0.09 -8.33 -20.74
N ILE A 414 1.05 -8.43 -21.45
CA ILE A 414 2.26 -9.11 -20.94
C ILE A 414 2.71 -8.52 -19.59
N LEU A 415 2.75 -7.18 -19.47
CA LEU A 415 3.19 -6.53 -18.24
C LEU A 415 2.26 -6.86 -17.08
N VAL A 416 0.94 -6.85 -17.27
CA VAL A 416 -0.04 -7.19 -16.23
C VAL A 416 0.16 -8.65 -15.76
N VAL A 417 0.35 -9.60 -16.69
CA VAL A 417 0.62 -11.00 -16.34
C VAL A 417 1.94 -11.14 -15.56
N LEU A 418 3.01 -10.49 -16.01
CA LEU A 418 4.30 -10.51 -15.30
C LEU A 418 4.18 -9.91 -13.89
N MET A 419 3.49 -8.78 -13.74
CA MET A 419 3.23 -8.16 -12.44
C MET A 419 2.43 -9.11 -11.53
N GLY A 420 1.41 -9.79 -12.07
CA GLY A 420 0.63 -10.78 -11.33
C GLY A 420 1.48 -11.95 -10.80
N ILE A 421 2.41 -12.48 -11.62
CA ILE A 421 3.32 -13.55 -11.21
C ILE A 421 4.24 -13.09 -10.06
N VAL A 422 4.81 -11.89 -10.18
CA VAL A 422 5.64 -11.29 -9.13
C VAL A 422 4.84 -11.11 -7.83
N CYS A 423 3.57 -10.69 -7.93
CA CYS A 423 2.69 -10.56 -6.77
C CYS A 423 2.45 -11.87 -6.04
N VAL A 424 2.20 -12.96 -6.77
CA VAL A 424 2.02 -14.29 -6.16
C VAL A 424 3.31 -14.75 -5.50
N ALA A 425 4.45 -14.62 -6.19
CA ALA A 425 5.75 -15.02 -5.65
C ALA A 425 6.11 -14.26 -4.37
N PHE A 426 5.90 -12.94 -4.34
CA PHE A 426 6.14 -12.12 -3.16
C PHE A 426 5.22 -12.49 -1.99
N ASN A 427 3.92 -12.73 -2.25
CA ASN A 427 2.98 -13.14 -1.21
C ASN A 427 3.37 -14.48 -0.55
N VAL A 428 3.86 -15.43 -1.34
CA VAL A 428 4.38 -16.72 -0.82
C VAL A 428 5.64 -16.50 0.01
N TYR A 429 6.64 -15.79 -0.54
CA TYR A 429 7.88 -15.48 0.16
C TYR A 429 7.63 -14.79 1.50
N ARG A 430 6.80 -13.74 1.51
CA ARG A 430 6.43 -13.01 2.73
C ARG A 430 5.81 -13.92 3.78
N THR A 431 4.91 -14.82 3.37
CA THR A 431 4.21 -15.73 4.30
C THR A 431 5.18 -16.70 4.98
N MET A 432 6.15 -17.21 4.23
CA MET A 432 7.22 -18.05 4.77
C MET A 432 8.12 -17.27 5.73
N GLU A 433 8.56 -16.07 5.33
CA GLU A 433 9.48 -15.24 6.10
C GLU A 433 8.86 -14.79 7.44
N VAL A 434 7.59 -14.37 7.43
CA VAL A 434 6.84 -14.03 8.65
C VAL A 434 6.76 -15.22 9.60
N GLY A 435 6.49 -16.42 9.07
CA GLY A 435 6.42 -17.64 9.86
C GLY A 435 7.73 -17.93 10.58
N ASN A 436 8.84 -17.86 9.85
CA ASN A 436 10.18 -18.09 10.39
C ASN A 436 10.57 -17.06 11.46
N LEU A 437 10.36 -15.77 11.18
CA LEU A 437 10.68 -14.67 12.11
C LEU A 437 9.84 -14.74 13.38
N LEU A 438 8.54 -15.02 13.25
CA LEU A 438 7.66 -15.10 14.40
C LEU A 438 8.01 -16.31 15.27
N GLN A 439 8.34 -17.45 14.66
CA GLN A 439 8.76 -18.64 15.41
C GLN A 439 10.04 -18.39 16.20
N ASP A 440 11.08 -17.79 15.61
CA ASP A 440 12.33 -17.48 16.34
C ASP A 440 12.09 -16.50 17.50
N LEU A 441 11.16 -15.54 17.34
CA LEU A 441 10.83 -14.58 18.40
C LEU A 441 9.99 -15.18 19.53
N LEU A 442 9.15 -16.17 19.23
CA LEU A 442 8.42 -16.90 20.25
C LEU A 442 9.36 -17.79 21.08
N ASP A 443 10.38 -18.37 20.43
CA ASP A 443 11.39 -19.18 21.12
C ASP A 443 12.39 -18.30 21.89
N HIS A 444 12.71 -17.09 21.39
CA HIS A 444 13.70 -16.18 21.97
C HIS A 444 13.15 -14.75 22.14
N GLN A 445 12.35 -14.54 23.19
CA GLN A 445 11.76 -13.22 23.49
C GLN A 445 12.78 -12.12 23.84
N ASP A 446 14.04 -12.49 24.12
CA ASP A 446 15.11 -11.54 24.45
C ASP A 446 15.83 -10.95 23.23
N LYS A 447 15.53 -11.42 22.01
CA LYS A 447 16.13 -10.90 20.79
C LYS A 447 15.40 -9.66 20.28
N TYR A 448 16.08 -8.89 19.43
CA TYR A 448 15.44 -7.83 18.65
C TYR A 448 14.60 -8.43 17.51
N ALA A 449 13.36 -7.95 17.39
CA ALA A 449 12.44 -8.34 16.34
C ALA A 449 12.73 -7.58 15.03
N ASN A 450 13.53 -8.19 14.14
CA ASN A 450 13.91 -7.57 12.87
C ASN A 450 12.83 -7.70 11.80
N PHE A 451 11.83 -6.82 11.87
CA PHE A 451 10.77 -6.71 10.87
C PHE A 451 11.01 -5.59 9.84
N ASP A 452 12.12 -4.82 9.92
CA ASP A 452 12.34 -3.66 9.06
C ASP A 452 12.43 -4.03 7.58
N THR A 453 13.24 -5.05 7.25
CA THR A 453 13.41 -5.54 5.87
C THR A 453 12.07 -6.00 5.27
N LEU A 454 11.34 -6.82 6.01
CA LEU A 454 10.02 -7.28 5.61
C LEU A 454 9.04 -6.10 5.40
N GLY A 455 9.05 -5.14 6.31
CA GLY A 455 8.19 -3.98 6.23
C GLY A 455 8.51 -3.05 5.07
N TYR A 456 9.80 -2.88 4.74
CA TYR A 456 10.25 -2.14 3.57
C TYR A 456 9.77 -2.78 2.26
N TRP A 457 9.94 -4.10 2.14
CA TRP A 457 9.48 -4.83 0.96
C TRP A 457 7.95 -4.81 0.83
N GLN A 458 7.22 -4.91 1.94
CA GLN A 458 5.76 -4.82 1.92
C GLN A 458 5.26 -3.42 1.49
N GLU A 459 5.92 -2.34 1.91
CA GLU A 459 5.61 -0.98 1.46
C GLU A 459 5.87 -0.82 -0.04
N THR A 460 7.03 -1.26 -0.51
CA THR A 460 7.40 -1.25 -1.94
C THR A 460 6.42 -2.10 -2.76
N PHE A 461 5.97 -3.24 -2.21
CA PHE A 461 4.99 -4.10 -2.84
C PHE A 461 3.61 -3.46 -2.93
N ASN A 462 3.18 -2.73 -1.90
CA ASN A 462 1.92 -1.98 -1.94
C ASN A 462 1.95 -0.90 -3.03
N ASP A 463 3.06 -0.17 -3.16
CA ASP A 463 3.24 0.83 -4.21
C ASP A 463 3.18 0.17 -5.61
N PHE A 464 3.84 -0.99 -5.77
CA PHE A 464 3.80 -1.77 -7.00
C PHE A 464 2.39 -2.24 -7.35
N ILE A 465 1.63 -2.77 -6.38
CA ILE A 465 0.24 -3.16 -6.58
C ILE A 465 -0.61 -1.95 -6.99
N ALA A 466 -0.43 -0.79 -6.36
CA ALA A 466 -1.19 0.40 -6.69
C ALA A 466 -0.97 0.81 -8.16
N VAL A 467 0.27 0.73 -8.65
CA VAL A 467 0.59 0.95 -10.07
C VAL A 467 -0.05 -0.13 -10.96
N ALA A 468 0.01 -1.40 -10.56
CA ALA A 468 -0.59 -2.49 -11.31
C ALA A 468 -2.12 -2.34 -11.44
N VAL A 469 -2.79 -1.91 -10.37
CA VAL A 469 -4.24 -1.60 -10.38
C VAL A 469 -4.54 -0.43 -11.32
N PHE A 470 -3.72 0.62 -11.29
CA PHE A 470 -3.88 1.77 -12.18
C PHE A 470 -3.76 1.38 -13.65
N VAL A 471 -2.79 0.51 -13.99
CA VAL A 471 -2.63 -0.02 -15.35
C VAL A 471 -3.77 -0.98 -15.73
N GLY A 472 -4.22 -1.80 -14.78
CA GLY A 472 -5.26 -2.81 -14.97
C GLY A 472 -6.70 -2.30 -14.93
N LEU A 473 -6.95 -1.01 -14.66
CA LEU A 473 -8.28 -0.38 -14.72
C LEU A 473 -8.66 0.12 -16.12
N ARG A 474 -8.00 -0.42 -17.15
CA ARG A 474 -8.18 -0.02 -18.54
C ARG A 474 -9.53 -0.46 -19.12
#